data_AF-B2IAJ8-F1
#
_entry.id   AF-B2IAJ8-F1
#
_cell.length_a   1.000
_cell.length_b   1.000
_cell.length_c   1.000
_cell.angle_alpha   90.00
_cell.angle_beta   90.00
_cell.angle_gamma   90.00
#
_symmetry.space_group_name_H-M   'P 1'
#
loop_
_entity.id
_entity.type
_entity.pdbx_description
1 polymer ?
#
loop_
_entity_poly.entity_id
_entity_poly.type
_entity_poly.pdbx_seq_one_letter_code
_entity_poly.pdbx_strand_id
1 'polypeptide(L)'
;MPDNSVDYEDEDSLLQDFDDTDDDSVGVWNLLVLINPGDRDAVFSQFNAWRDRVADLDLGSDCVQAWLWALKDVIDWRSGFYTEGKDIKSFVDAVDELVARWNLRIDWGGDLDDDDFFTVSDVPQLMALAYDCLREHGYTLWNWDTDGNSYAGWIALSRDDEAMLTLCSMLGLEVRYGNEAF
;
A
#
# COMPACT_ATOMS: atom_id res chain seq x y z
N MET A 1 34.43 16.92 -32.66
CA MET A 1 33.48 16.41 -31.64
C MET A 1 34.27 16.07 -30.40
N PRO A 2 33.75 16.36 -29.20
CA PRO A 2 32.64 15.59 -28.64
C PRO A 2 31.33 16.38 -28.56
N ASP A 3 30.27 15.63 -28.78
CA ASP A 3 28.86 15.97 -28.63
C ASP A 3 28.53 15.92 -27.14
N ASN A 4 27.97 16.99 -26.58
CA ASN A 4 27.51 17.02 -25.20
C ASN A 4 26.03 16.65 -25.21
N SER A 5 25.75 15.36 -25.47
CA SER A 5 24.48 14.74 -25.16
C SER A 5 24.35 14.71 -23.64
N VAL A 6 23.76 15.78 -23.09
CA VAL A 6 23.17 15.75 -21.76
C VAL A 6 22.07 14.70 -21.81
N ASP A 7 22.41 13.51 -21.31
CA ASP A 7 21.48 12.47 -20.94
C ASP A 7 20.65 13.07 -19.80
N TYR A 8 19.41 13.47 -20.09
CA TYR A 8 18.42 13.60 -19.05
C TYR A 8 18.07 12.17 -18.67
N GLU A 9 18.82 11.58 -17.73
CA GLU A 9 18.38 10.37 -17.06
C GLU A 9 17.03 10.71 -16.43
N ASP A 10 15.97 10.18 -17.04
CA ASP A 10 14.58 10.37 -16.66
C ASP A 10 14.41 10.22 -15.14
N GLU A 11 13.96 11.28 -14.48
CA GLU A 11 13.55 11.25 -13.06
C GLU A 11 12.39 10.25 -12.80
N ASP A 12 11.88 9.61 -13.86
CA ASP A 12 10.83 8.58 -13.88
C ASP A 12 11.32 7.12 -13.73
N SER A 13 12.62 6.82 -13.82
CA SER A 13 13.09 5.40 -13.79
C SER A 13 13.43 4.90 -12.37
N LEU A 14 12.50 5.05 -11.42
CA LEU A 14 12.58 4.32 -10.13
C LEU A 14 12.01 2.90 -10.23
N LEU A 15 11.20 2.65 -11.26
CA LEU A 15 10.68 1.34 -11.59
C LEU A 15 11.81 0.54 -12.26
N GLN A 16 12.18 -0.58 -11.65
CA GLN A 16 13.12 -1.52 -12.28
C GLN A 16 12.42 -2.26 -13.42
N ASP A 17 13.15 -2.45 -14.51
CA ASP A 17 12.65 -3.07 -15.75
C ASP A 17 12.17 -4.50 -15.46
N PHE A 18 10.94 -4.81 -15.87
CA PHE A 18 10.23 -6.04 -15.50
C PHE A 18 10.73 -7.31 -16.24
N ASP A 19 11.70 -7.17 -17.16
CA ASP A 19 12.19 -8.25 -18.03
C ASP A 19 13.28 -9.13 -17.36
N ASP A 20 13.86 -8.70 -16.24
CA ASP A 20 14.68 -9.56 -15.36
C ASP A 20 13.74 -10.40 -14.48
N THR A 21 13.30 -11.51 -15.08
CA THR A 21 12.25 -12.43 -14.66
C THR A 21 12.69 -13.31 -13.47
N ASP A 22 11.76 -13.57 -12.53
CA ASP A 22 11.83 -14.49 -11.36
C ASP A 22 12.34 -13.98 -9.99
N ASP A 23 12.36 -12.66 -9.72
CA ASP A 23 12.58 -12.19 -8.34
C ASP A 23 11.37 -11.41 -7.80
N ASP A 24 10.60 -12.04 -6.90
CA ASP A 24 9.56 -11.39 -6.09
C ASP A 24 10.08 -10.08 -5.46
N SER A 25 11.39 -9.98 -5.20
CA SER A 25 12.04 -8.79 -4.67
C SER A 25 11.96 -7.59 -5.63
N VAL A 26 12.01 -7.78 -6.95
CA VAL A 26 11.88 -6.67 -7.93
C VAL A 26 10.45 -6.15 -7.91
N GLY A 27 9.47 -7.04 -7.89
CA GLY A 27 8.06 -6.65 -7.80
C GLY A 27 7.74 -5.95 -6.47
N VAL A 28 8.28 -6.45 -5.34
CA VAL A 28 8.12 -5.80 -4.03
C VAL A 28 8.82 -4.44 -3.98
N TRP A 29 10.01 -4.29 -4.58
CA TRP A 29 10.66 -2.99 -4.73
C TRP A 29 9.77 -1.99 -5.47
N ASN A 30 9.26 -2.38 -6.65
CA ASN A 30 8.39 -1.54 -7.46
C ASN A 30 7.10 -1.18 -6.70
N LEU A 31 6.54 -2.10 -5.91
CA LEU A 31 5.36 -1.83 -5.07
C LEU A 31 5.69 -0.79 -4.00
N LEU A 32 6.82 -0.94 -3.31
CA LEU A 32 7.27 0.01 -2.30
C LEU A 32 7.46 1.42 -2.87
N VAL A 33 7.99 1.54 -4.09
CA VAL A 33 8.12 2.82 -4.82
C VAL A 33 6.75 3.47 -5.04
N LEU A 34 5.74 2.70 -5.45
CA LEU A 34 4.39 3.22 -5.71
C LEU A 34 3.68 3.72 -4.44
N ILE A 35 3.86 3.04 -3.30
CA ILE A 35 3.16 3.38 -2.03
C ILE A 35 3.91 4.43 -1.18
N ASN A 36 5.15 4.75 -1.54
CA ASN A 36 5.96 5.78 -0.91
C ASN A 36 6.34 6.89 -1.91
N PRO A 37 5.34 7.63 -2.43
CA PRO A 37 5.59 8.63 -3.46
C PRO A 37 6.53 9.73 -2.94
N GLY A 38 7.70 9.84 -3.57
CA GLY A 38 8.71 10.84 -3.23
C GLY A 38 9.59 10.53 -2.01
N ASP A 39 9.39 9.39 -1.34
CA ASP A 39 10.16 9.00 -0.15
C ASP A 39 11.04 7.78 -0.42
N ARG A 40 12.21 8.02 -1.03
CA ARG A 40 13.17 6.94 -1.36
C ARG A 40 13.77 6.29 -0.12
N ASP A 41 13.96 7.06 0.95
CA ASP A 41 14.55 6.54 2.19
C ASP A 41 13.60 5.53 2.86
N ALA A 42 12.29 5.80 2.83
CA ALA A 42 11.27 4.84 3.25
C ALA A 42 11.28 3.58 2.37
N VAL A 43 11.35 3.71 1.04
CA VAL A 43 11.46 2.55 0.12
C VAL A 43 12.65 1.67 0.49
N PHE A 44 13.85 2.25 0.60
CA PHE A 44 15.06 1.48 0.94
C PHE A 44 14.98 0.84 2.33
N SER A 45 14.52 1.59 3.33
CA SER A 45 14.39 1.08 4.70
C SER A 45 13.37 -0.05 4.79
N GLN A 46 12.22 0.08 4.13
CA GLN A 46 11.17 -0.94 4.12
C GLN A 46 11.63 -2.17 3.34
N PHE A 47 12.24 -1.99 2.17
CA PHE A 47 12.72 -3.11 1.38
C PHE A 47 13.75 -3.98 2.11
N ASN A 48 14.73 -3.36 2.79
CA ASN A 48 15.70 -4.11 3.59
C ASN A 48 15.02 -4.86 4.75
N ALA A 49 14.10 -4.21 5.47
CA ALA A 49 13.37 -4.85 6.55
C ALA A 49 12.45 -5.98 6.08
N TRP A 50 11.94 -5.91 4.85
CA TRP A 50 11.19 -6.99 4.21
C TRP A 50 12.09 -8.16 3.85
N ARG A 51 13.25 -7.90 3.22
CA ARG A 51 14.23 -8.95 2.89
C ARG A 51 14.72 -9.71 4.12
N ASP A 52 15.00 -8.99 5.21
CA ASP A 52 15.40 -9.61 6.48
C ASP A 52 14.30 -10.53 7.01
N ARG A 53 13.03 -10.09 6.99
CA ARG A 53 11.90 -10.92 7.40
C ARG A 53 11.72 -12.15 6.51
N VAL A 54 11.80 -11.99 5.19
CA VAL A 54 11.67 -13.13 4.26
C VAL A 54 12.80 -14.13 4.44
N ALA A 55 14.02 -13.67 4.75
CA ALA A 55 15.14 -14.56 5.06
C ALA A 55 14.94 -15.34 6.38
N ASP A 56 14.22 -14.75 7.35
CA ASP A 56 13.86 -15.40 8.62
C ASP A 56 12.67 -16.37 8.48
N LEU A 57 11.88 -16.27 7.41
CA LEU A 57 10.80 -17.20 7.12
C LEU A 57 11.39 -18.53 6.63
N ASP A 58 11.09 -19.62 7.32
CA ASP A 58 11.36 -20.96 6.82
C ASP A 58 10.43 -21.23 5.62
N LEU A 59 10.94 -20.96 4.41
CA LEU A 59 10.26 -21.09 3.12
C LEU A 59 9.79 -22.53 2.81
N GLY A 60 9.95 -23.47 3.75
CA GLY A 60 9.25 -24.77 3.76
C GLY A 60 7.75 -24.68 4.09
N SER A 61 7.21 -23.49 4.33
CA SER A 61 5.79 -23.26 4.57
C SER A 61 5.04 -23.04 3.24
N ASP A 62 4.04 -23.88 2.93
CA ASP A 62 3.14 -23.81 1.75
C ASP A 62 2.29 -22.51 1.66
N CYS A 63 2.66 -21.44 2.37
CA CYS A 63 1.99 -20.17 2.28
C CYS A 63 2.51 -19.42 1.05
N VAL A 64 1.77 -19.58 -0.07
CA VAL A 64 2.02 -18.94 -1.38
C VAL A 64 2.14 -17.40 -1.27
N GLN A 65 1.77 -16.80 -0.14
CA GLN A 65 1.80 -15.36 0.12
C GLN A 65 2.61 -15.00 1.39
N ALA A 66 3.54 -15.84 1.85
CA ALA A 66 4.35 -15.55 3.03
C ALA A 66 5.13 -14.23 2.92
N TRP A 67 5.60 -13.90 1.71
CA TRP A 67 6.26 -12.64 1.40
C TRP A 67 5.33 -11.42 1.56
N LEU A 68 4.04 -11.57 1.27
CA LEU A 68 3.04 -10.50 1.36
C LEU A 68 2.70 -10.21 2.82
N TRP A 69 2.61 -11.26 3.65
CA TRP A 69 2.48 -11.10 5.10
C TRP A 69 3.72 -10.44 5.71
N ALA A 70 4.93 -10.81 5.25
CA ALA A 70 6.15 -10.10 5.64
C ALA A 70 6.14 -8.63 5.20
N LEU A 71 5.62 -8.33 4.00
CA LEU A 71 5.49 -6.97 3.49
C LEU A 71 4.49 -6.18 4.35
N LYS A 72 3.32 -6.75 4.63
CA LYS A 72 2.32 -6.18 5.53
C LYS A 72 2.97 -5.72 6.83
N ASP A 73 3.78 -6.55 7.47
CA ASP A 73 4.40 -6.22 8.76
C ASP A 73 5.45 -5.11 8.70
N VAL A 74 6.00 -4.85 7.52
CA VAL A 74 6.99 -3.80 7.29
C VAL A 74 6.33 -2.46 6.99
N ILE A 75 5.22 -2.49 6.25
CA ILE A 75 4.53 -1.28 5.76
C ILE A 75 3.46 -0.79 6.73
N ASP A 76 3.00 -1.65 7.66
CA ASP A 76 1.98 -1.33 8.65
C ASP A 76 2.32 -0.02 9.38
N TRP A 77 1.35 0.89 9.48
CA TRP A 77 1.50 2.23 10.08
C TRP A 77 2.56 3.13 9.43
N ARG A 78 3.10 2.78 8.26
CA ARG A 78 4.14 3.56 7.56
C ARG A 78 3.73 3.94 6.16
N SER A 79 3.32 2.94 5.37
CA SER A 79 2.95 3.07 3.96
C SER A 79 1.79 2.15 3.58
N GLY A 80 1.34 1.30 4.50
CA GLY A 80 0.13 0.52 4.42
C GLY A 80 -0.56 0.44 5.78
N PHE A 81 -1.72 -0.20 5.78
CA PHE A 81 -2.52 -0.44 6.97
C PHE A 81 -2.88 -1.92 7.06
N TYR A 82 -3.10 -2.37 8.28
CA TYR A 82 -3.78 -3.61 8.59
C TYR A 82 -4.73 -3.39 9.76
N THR A 83 -5.94 -3.89 9.64
CA THR A 83 -6.93 -3.83 10.70
C THR A 83 -7.77 -5.11 10.72
N GLU A 84 -8.19 -5.52 11.92
CA GLU A 84 -9.23 -6.52 12.05
C GLU A 84 -10.58 -5.90 11.70
N GLY A 85 -11.49 -6.64 11.06
CA GLY A 85 -12.75 -6.08 10.57
C GLY A 85 -13.71 -5.52 11.63
N LYS A 86 -13.44 -5.72 12.92
CA LYS A 86 -14.19 -5.12 14.04
C LYS A 86 -13.47 -3.94 14.67
N ASP A 87 -12.21 -3.71 14.33
CA ASP A 87 -11.39 -2.66 14.90
C ASP A 87 -11.43 -1.41 14.02
N ILE A 88 -12.59 -0.74 14.09
CA ILE A 88 -12.86 0.48 13.34
C ILE A 88 -11.91 1.60 13.76
N LYS A 89 -11.59 1.68 15.05
CA LYS A 89 -10.72 2.71 15.58
C LYS A 89 -9.30 2.58 15.03
N SER A 90 -8.75 1.36 15.04
CA SER A 90 -7.43 1.12 14.45
C SER A 90 -7.41 1.40 12.94
N PHE A 91 -8.50 1.16 12.21
CA PHE A 91 -8.60 1.55 10.80
C PHE A 91 -8.49 3.07 10.61
N VAL A 92 -9.31 3.82 11.34
CA VAL A 92 -9.34 5.29 11.26
C VAL A 92 -7.97 5.87 11.63
N ASP A 93 -7.40 5.44 12.75
CA ASP A 93 -6.10 5.93 13.23
C ASP A 93 -4.99 5.60 12.23
N ALA A 94 -4.98 4.39 11.64
CA ALA A 94 -3.98 3.99 10.66
C ALA A 94 -4.10 4.82 9.37
N VAL A 95 -5.32 5.03 8.85
CA VAL A 95 -5.52 5.85 7.64
C VAL A 95 -5.15 7.30 7.91
N ASP A 96 -5.56 7.88 9.04
CA ASP A 96 -5.22 9.26 9.41
C ASP A 96 -3.70 9.46 9.50
N GLU A 97 -2.96 8.49 10.07
CA GLU A 97 -1.49 8.53 10.10
C GLU A 97 -0.88 8.46 8.69
N LEU A 98 -1.39 7.59 7.80
CA LEU A 98 -0.88 7.45 6.43
C LEU A 98 -1.07 8.73 5.61
N VAL A 99 -2.22 9.39 5.74
CA VAL A 99 -2.54 10.61 4.97
C VAL A 99 -1.90 11.86 5.57
N ALA A 100 -1.59 11.85 6.87
CA ALA A 100 -0.86 12.93 7.52
C ALA A 100 0.53 13.16 6.89
N ARG A 101 1.14 12.12 6.30
CA ARG A 101 2.40 12.22 5.52
C ARG A 101 2.31 13.24 4.37
N TRP A 102 1.12 13.41 3.82
CA TRP A 102 0.84 14.36 2.74
C TRP A 102 0.09 15.60 3.21
N ASN A 103 0.00 15.80 4.54
CA ASN A 103 -0.75 16.90 5.17
C ASN A 103 -2.23 16.93 4.72
N LEU A 104 -2.83 15.75 4.54
CA LEU A 104 -4.24 15.56 4.25
C LEU A 104 -5.00 15.15 5.52
N ARG A 105 -6.33 15.26 5.47
CA ARG A 105 -7.23 14.80 6.54
C ARG A 105 -8.48 14.22 5.90
N ILE A 106 -8.92 13.06 6.40
CA ILE A 106 -10.17 12.44 5.96
C ILE A 106 -11.34 13.06 6.75
N ASP A 107 -12.42 13.38 6.06
CA ASP A 107 -13.69 13.69 6.69
C ASP A 107 -14.47 12.39 6.89
N TRP A 108 -14.45 11.88 8.12
CA TRP A 108 -15.12 10.62 8.48
C TRP A 108 -16.64 10.73 8.61
N GLY A 109 -17.22 11.93 8.45
CA GLY A 109 -18.67 12.13 8.45
C GLY A 109 -19.35 11.94 9.82
N GLY A 110 -18.58 11.94 10.91
CA GLY A 110 -19.08 11.75 12.28
C GLY A 110 -18.09 12.22 13.34
N ASP A 111 -18.44 11.99 14.61
CA ASP A 111 -17.57 12.28 15.75
C ASP A 111 -16.78 11.02 16.13
N LEU A 112 -15.47 11.08 15.98
CA LEU A 112 -14.55 9.98 16.30
C LEU A 112 -14.34 9.80 17.82
N ASP A 113 -14.83 10.72 18.64
CA ASP A 113 -14.85 10.59 20.10
C ASP A 113 -16.15 9.93 20.61
N ASP A 114 -17.11 9.64 19.73
CA ASP A 114 -18.41 9.05 20.07
C ASP A 114 -18.44 7.52 19.84
N ASP A 115 -18.61 6.75 20.91
CA ASP A 115 -18.76 5.29 20.85
C ASP A 115 -19.99 4.86 20.01
N ASP A 116 -21.02 5.71 19.91
CA ASP A 116 -22.19 5.43 19.07
C ASP A 116 -21.83 5.43 17.57
N PHE A 117 -20.84 6.24 17.14
CA PHE A 117 -20.34 6.25 15.76
C PHE A 117 -19.71 4.90 15.40
N PHE A 118 -18.86 4.35 16.28
CA PHE A 118 -18.23 3.05 16.08
C PHE A 118 -19.20 1.87 16.17
N THR A 119 -20.38 2.08 16.78
CA THR A 119 -21.41 1.04 16.89
C THR A 119 -22.23 0.88 15.61
N VAL A 120 -22.36 1.95 14.81
CA VAL A 120 -23.18 1.95 13.58
C VAL A 120 -22.37 1.90 12.29
N SER A 121 -21.08 2.24 12.35
CA SER A 121 -20.15 2.17 11.23
C SER A 121 -19.55 0.77 11.08
N ASP A 122 -19.09 0.44 9.88
CA ASP A 122 -18.25 -0.74 9.62
C ASP A 122 -17.00 -0.32 8.84
N VAL A 123 -15.97 -1.17 8.84
CA VAL A 123 -14.71 -0.89 8.14
C VAL A 123 -14.92 -0.69 6.63
N PRO A 124 -15.71 -1.53 5.91
CA PRO A 124 -15.97 -1.32 4.48
C PRO A 124 -16.60 0.05 4.12
N GLN A 125 -17.56 0.54 4.90
CA GLN A 125 -18.18 1.85 4.67
C GLN A 125 -17.16 2.98 4.84
N LEU A 126 -16.30 2.87 5.86
CA LEU A 126 -15.24 3.85 6.09
C LEU A 126 -14.14 3.76 5.03
N MET A 127 -13.81 2.56 4.54
CA MET A 127 -12.88 2.40 3.40
C MET A 127 -13.43 3.07 2.14
N ALA A 128 -14.72 2.94 1.84
CA ALA A 128 -15.36 3.63 0.72
C ALA A 128 -15.30 5.15 0.88
N LEU A 129 -15.57 5.66 2.09
CA LEU A 129 -15.48 7.09 2.40
C LEU A 129 -14.06 7.63 2.25
N ALA A 130 -13.08 6.92 2.80
CA ALA A 130 -11.67 7.27 2.68
C ALA A 130 -11.22 7.25 1.22
N TYR A 131 -11.66 6.24 0.44
CA TYR A 131 -11.39 6.17 -0.98
C TYR A 131 -11.92 7.40 -1.73
N ASP A 132 -13.19 7.78 -1.52
CA ASP A 132 -13.78 8.94 -2.19
C ASP A 132 -13.03 10.24 -1.83
N CYS A 133 -12.70 10.44 -0.54
CA CYS A 133 -11.94 11.60 -0.09
C CYS A 133 -10.52 11.62 -0.70
N LEU A 134 -9.81 10.50 -0.71
CA LEU A 134 -8.46 10.39 -1.28
C LEU A 134 -8.44 10.66 -2.79
N ARG A 135 -9.49 10.21 -3.51
CA ARG A 135 -9.62 10.43 -4.95
C ARG A 135 -9.68 11.92 -5.30
N GLU A 136 -10.34 12.74 -4.49
CA GLU A 136 -10.37 14.20 -4.67
C GLU A 136 -8.96 14.84 -4.57
N HIS A 137 -8.05 14.19 -3.84
CA HIS A 137 -6.67 14.63 -3.64
C HIS A 137 -5.67 13.94 -4.58
N GLY A 138 -6.13 13.12 -5.53
CA GLY A 138 -5.26 12.42 -6.48
C GLY A 138 -4.56 11.19 -5.90
N TYR A 139 -5.14 10.59 -4.84
CA TYR A 139 -4.68 9.34 -4.25
C TYR A 139 -5.76 8.25 -4.37
N THR A 140 -5.32 7.00 -4.37
CA THR A 140 -6.17 5.82 -4.43
C THR A 140 -5.90 4.95 -3.21
N LEU A 141 -6.95 4.62 -2.46
CA LEU A 141 -6.91 3.58 -1.44
C LEU A 141 -7.06 2.21 -2.11
N TRP A 142 -6.10 1.33 -1.85
CA TRP A 142 -6.08 -0.05 -2.32
C TRP A 142 -6.25 -1.00 -1.15
N ASN A 143 -6.84 -2.17 -1.41
CA ASN A 143 -6.90 -3.28 -0.46
C ASN A 143 -6.62 -4.61 -1.16
N TRP A 144 -6.04 -5.56 -0.43
CA TRP A 144 -5.71 -6.89 -0.93
C TRP A 144 -6.41 -7.97 -0.09
N ASP A 145 -6.61 -9.16 -0.68
CA ASP A 145 -7.35 -10.25 -0.04
C ASP A 145 -6.55 -10.90 1.10
N THR A 146 -7.04 -10.74 2.33
CA THR A 146 -6.40 -11.33 3.52
C THR A 146 -6.85 -12.77 3.82
N ASP A 147 -7.73 -13.36 2.99
CA ASP A 147 -8.37 -14.67 3.20
C ASP A 147 -9.10 -14.77 4.55
N GLY A 148 -9.63 -13.64 5.04
CA GLY A 148 -10.19 -13.53 6.38
C GLY A 148 -11.02 -12.28 6.61
N ASN A 149 -11.42 -12.08 7.87
CA ASN A 149 -12.23 -10.93 8.28
C ASN A 149 -11.34 -9.73 8.68
N SER A 150 -10.20 -9.55 8.01
CA SER A 150 -9.27 -8.46 8.22
C SER A 150 -9.11 -7.67 6.93
N TYR A 151 -8.77 -6.40 7.05
CA TYR A 151 -8.55 -5.52 5.93
C TYR A 151 -7.12 -5.04 5.93
N ALA A 152 -6.48 -5.14 4.77
CA ALA A 152 -5.11 -4.71 4.61
C ALA A 152 -4.95 -4.04 3.24
N GLY A 153 -4.06 -3.06 3.19
CA GLY A 153 -3.94 -2.24 2.00
C GLY A 153 -2.93 -1.11 2.15
N TRP A 154 -2.96 -0.22 1.18
CA TRP A 154 -2.05 0.92 1.08
C TRP A 154 -2.68 2.04 0.28
N ILE A 155 -2.00 3.19 0.26
CA ILE A 155 -2.42 4.35 -0.53
C ILE A 155 -1.31 4.66 -1.53
N ALA A 156 -1.69 4.85 -2.80
CA ALA A 156 -0.79 5.23 -3.89
C ALA A 156 -1.37 6.44 -4.65
N LEU A 157 -0.58 7.03 -5.55
CA LEU A 157 -1.06 8.12 -6.40
C LEU A 157 -2.05 7.58 -7.45
N SER A 158 -3.16 8.28 -7.65
CA SER A 158 -4.19 7.91 -8.63
C SER A 158 -3.69 7.84 -10.07
N ARG A 159 -2.63 8.58 -10.40
CA ARG A 159 -2.01 8.55 -11.74
C ARG A 159 -1.30 7.22 -12.02
N ASP A 160 -0.94 6.49 -10.97
CA ASP A 160 -0.18 5.24 -11.04
C ASP A 160 -1.10 4.00 -10.92
N ASP A 161 -2.43 4.18 -10.99
CA ASP A 161 -3.41 3.09 -10.84
C ASP A 161 -3.19 1.95 -11.85
N GLU A 162 -2.87 2.28 -13.11
CA GLU A 162 -2.60 1.28 -14.15
C GLU A 162 -1.31 0.50 -13.86
N ALA A 163 -0.27 1.18 -13.37
CA ALA A 163 0.98 0.57 -12.96
C ALA A 163 0.78 -0.34 -11.74
N MET A 164 -0.03 0.09 -10.78
CA MET A 164 -0.40 -0.69 -9.59
C MET A 164 -1.10 -2.00 -9.97
N LEU A 165 -2.14 -1.93 -10.82
CA LEU A 165 -2.88 -3.12 -11.28
C LEU A 165 -1.97 -4.08 -12.05
N THR A 166 -1.16 -3.54 -12.96
CA THR A 166 -0.21 -4.32 -13.75
C THR A 166 0.79 -5.05 -12.85
N LEU A 167 1.39 -4.35 -11.90
CA LEU A 167 2.34 -4.92 -10.94
C LEU A 167 1.70 -5.99 -10.04
N CYS A 168 0.52 -5.72 -9.48
CA CYS A 168 -0.19 -6.68 -8.63
C CYS A 168 -0.55 -7.95 -9.42
N SER A 169 -0.97 -7.81 -10.68
CA SER A 169 -1.23 -8.95 -11.56
C SER A 169 0.03 -9.78 -11.84
N MET A 170 1.20 -9.15 -11.99
CA MET A 170 2.46 -9.87 -12.18
C MET A 170 2.87 -10.63 -10.91
N LEU A 171 2.65 -10.03 -9.74
CA LEU A 171 2.90 -10.63 -8.42
C LEU A 171 1.87 -11.70 -8.03
N GLY A 172 0.85 -11.95 -8.86
CA GLY A 172 -0.24 -12.87 -8.54
C GLY A 172 -1.10 -12.42 -7.35
N LEU A 173 -1.12 -11.11 -7.08
CA LEU A 173 -1.86 -10.52 -5.97
C LEU A 173 -3.25 -10.05 -6.42
N GLU A 174 -4.29 -10.46 -5.70
CA GLU A 174 -5.63 -9.91 -5.89
C GLU A 174 -5.76 -8.60 -5.09
N VAL A 175 -5.97 -7.50 -5.82
CA VAL A 175 -6.21 -6.17 -5.24
C VAL A 175 -7.53 -5.58 -5.73
N ARG A 176 -8.15 -4.79 -4.87
CA ARG A 176 -9.36 -4.01 -5.15
C ARG A 176 -9.20 -2.57 -4.67
N TYR A 177 -10.02 -1.69 -5.23
CA TYR A 177 -10.16 -0.33 -4.72
C TYR A 177 -10.80 -0.34 -3.33
N GLY A 178 -10.50 0.66 -2.51
CA GLY A 178 -11.01 0.74 -1.13
C GLY A 178 -12.54 0.76 -1.03
N ASN A 179 -13.25 1.22 -2.06
CA ASN A 179 -14.71 1.17 -2.14
C ASN A 179 -15.27 -0.23 -2.49
N GLU A 180 -14.42 -1.20 -2.79
CA GLU A 180 -14.73 -2.58 -3.14
C GLU A 180 -14.02 -3.55 -2.18
N ALA A 181 -14.13 -3.30 -0.87
CA ALA A 181 -13.49 -4.12 0.17
C ALA A 181 -13.83 -5.62 0.06
N PHE A 182 -12.83 -6.48 0.34
CA PHE A 182 -12.96 -7.96 0.32
C PHE A 182 -13.94 -8.52 1.37
#